data_AF-A0A166WTA3-F1
#
_entry.id   AF-A0A166WTA3-F1
#
_cell.length_a   1.000
_cell.length_b   1.000
_cell.length_c   1.000
_cell.angle_alpha   90.00
_cell.angle_beta   90.00
_cell.angle_gamma   90.00
#
_symmetry.space_group_name_H-M   'P 1'
#
loop_
_entity.id
_entity.type
_entity.pdbx_description
1 polymer ?
#
loop_
_entity_poly.entity_id
_entity_poly.type
_entity_poly.pdbx_seq_one_letter_code
_entity_poly.pdbx_strand_id
1 'polypeptide(L)'
;MKFAIALVAAVAQGAFAFSGSAETDDHVGLEARSPTMVCPAKISGGAVIPIDTDEGVAKEQAKRAGLTEGRSGYPRTFSNDERLKFDVANCDKKNARLLHYPIYWDYQPGEWQKDVYPGDQEHGATPLAVVFVDNGGVSEYCGIVTHEFVDYRSEGHGKFVSCHKK
;
A
#
# COMPACT_ATOMS: atom_id res chain seq x y z
N MET A 1 46.94 -24.31 62.03
CA MET A 1 46.69 -23.25 63.04
C MET A 1 46.72 -21.90 62.34
N LYS A 2 45.70 -21.07 62.61
CA LYS A 2 45.59 -19.61 62.41
C LYS A 2 45.31 -19.12 60.97
N PHE A 3 44.06 -18.74 60.65
CA PHE A 3 43.39 -17.42 60.84
C PHE A 3 43.98 -16.35 59.89
N ALA A 4 43.26 -15.45 59.22
CA ALA A 4 41.86 -15.05 59.21
C ALA A 4 41.55 -14.19 57.96
N ILE A 5 40.25 -13.97 57.79
CA ILE A 5 39.48 -13.10 56.88
C ILE A 5 39.97 -11.64 56.83
N ALA A 6 39.83 -10.97 55.66
CA ALA A 6 39.40 -9.57 55.58
C ALA A 6 38.84 -9.19 54.19
N LEU A 7 37.57 -8.83 54.17
CA LEU A 7 36.87 -8.03 53.15
C LEU A 7 37.44 -6.60 53.17
N VAL A 8 37.42 -5.87 52.03
CA VAL A 8 36.95 -4.46 51.91
C VAL A 8 37.01 -4.02 50.44
N ALA A 9 35.91 -3.42 49.99
CA ALA A 9 35.67 -2.80 48.69
C ALA A 9 36.37 -1.44 48.55
N ALA A 10 36.58 -0.95 47.32
CA ALA A 10 36.25 0.43 46.93
C ALA A 10 36.55 0.68 45.44
N VAL A 11 35.59 1.37 44.83
CA VAL A 11 35.55 1.87 43.46
C VAL A 11 36.51 3.04 43.30
N ALA A 12 37.23 3.13 42.17
CA ALA A 12 37.85 4.37 41.73
C ALA A 12 37.57 4.58 40.23
N GLN A 13 36.72 5.57 39.96
CA GLN A 13 36.50 6.14 38.63
C GLN A 13 37.76 6.91 38.20
N GLY A 14 38.19 6.73 36.96
CA GLY A 14 39.29 7.45 36.35
C GLY A 14 38.99 7.70 34.88
N ALA A 15 38.78 8.98 34.55
CA ALA A 15 38.28 9.51 33.29
C ALA A 15 39.11 9.11 32.05
N PHE A 16 38.42 8.63 31.01
CA PHE A 16 38.90 8.77 29.64
C PHE A 16 38.19 9.97 29.01
N ALA A 17 38.94 11.06 28.85
CA ALA A 17 38.58 12.15 27.97
C ALA A 17 38.75 11.66 26.53
N PHE A 18 37.63 11.39 25.85
CA PHE A 18 37.61 11.28 24.39
C PHE A 18 36.88 12.52 23.86
N SER A 19 37.66 13.52 23.46
CA SER A 19 37.17 14.61 22.61
C SER A 19 36.99 14.06 21.20
N GLY A 20 35.94 13.26 21.01
CA GLY A 20 35.37 13.00 19.70
C GLY A 20 34.15 13.88 19.57
N SER A 21 34.22 14.90 18.73
CA SER A 21 33.02 15.57 18.23
C SER A 21 32.19 14.52 17.51
N ALA A 22 31.23 13.93 18.22
CA ALA A 22 30.13 13.23 17.58
C ALA A 22 29.26 14.32 16.95
N GLU A 23 29.51 14.61 15.69
CA GLU A 23 28.45 15.11 14.82
C GLU A 23 27.42 13.99 14.77
N THR A 24 26.41 14.10 15.63
CA THR A 24 25.18 13.34 15.47
C THR A 24 24.56 13.85 14.18
N ASP A 25 24.87 13.14 13.11
CA ASP A 25 24.08 13.09 11.89
C ASP A 25 22.73 12.44 12.27
N ASP A 26 21.89 13.25 12.92
CA ASP A 26 20.48 12.96 13.13
C ASP A 26 19.75 13.35 11.84
N HIS A 27 20.07 12.66 10.75
CA HIS A 27 19.10 12.43 9.70
C HIS A 27 18.07 11.44 10.24
N VAL A 28 17.22 11.92 11.15
CA VAL A 28 15.88 11.36 11.33
C VAL A 28 15.21 11.55 9.97
N GLY A 29 15.35 10.53 9.12
CA GLY A 29 14.63 10.40 7.88
C GLY A 29 13.15 10.39 8.22
N LEU A 30 12.54 11.57 8.20
CA LEU A 30 11.10 11.72 8.05
C LEU A 30 10.79 11.06 6.71
N GLU A 31 10.50 9.75 6.74
CA GLU A 31 9.99 9.06 5.56
C GLU A 31 8.81 9.89 5.06
N ALA A 32 8.97 10.42 3.85
CA ALA A 32 7.93 11.22 3.24
C ALA A 32 6.67 10.34 3.22
N ARG A 33 5.65 10.73 3.98
CA ARG A 33 4.39 10.00 4.01
C ARG A 33 3.87 9.91 2.59
N SER A 34 3.52 8.70 2.17
CA SER A 34 2.91 8.48 0.87
C SER A 34 1.65 9.36 0.75
N PRO A 35 1.36 9.89 -0.46
CA PRO A 35 0.17 10.70 -0.65
C PRO A 35 -1.12 9.92 -0.36
N THR A 36 -2.05 10.58 0.31
CA THR A 36 -3.43 10.11 0.41
C THR A 36 -4.13 10.32 -0.93
N MET A 37 -4.83 9.28 -1.38
CA MET A 37 -5.63 9.24 -2.58
C MET A 37 -7.11 9.27 -2.19
N VAL A 38 -7.90 10.07 -2.89
CA VAL A 38 -9.35 10.19 -2.71
C VAL A 38 -10.06 9.55 -3.89
N CYS A 39 -10.85 8.51 -3.62
CA CYS A 39 -11.62 7.77 -4.59
C CYS A 39 -13.10 8.17 -4.50
N PRO A 40 -13.69 8.79 -5.55
CA PRO A 40 -15.09 9.18 -5.52
C PRO A 40 -16.00 7.98 -5.83
N ALA A 41 -16.93 7.66 -4.94
CA ALA A 41 -17.92 6.59 -5.13
C ALA A 41 -19.32 7.02 -4.70
N LYS A 42 -20.37 6.46 -5.32
CA LYS A 42 -21.77 6.67 -4.90
C LYS A 42 -22.27 5.44 -4.15
N ILE A 43 -22.61 5.58 -2.87
CA ILE A 43 -23.23 4.49 -2.13
C ILE A 43 -24.68 4.33 -2.58
N SER A 44 -25.04 3.16 -3.10
CA SER A 44 -26.42 2.78 -3.44
C SER A 44 -27.17 3.81 -4.31
N GLY A 45 -26.46 4.49 -5.22
CA GLY A 45 -27.02 5.53 -6.09
C GLY A 45 -27.29 6.88 -5.42
N GLY A 46 -26.84 7.05 -4.17
CA GLY A 46 -26.94 8.30 -3.41
C GLY A 46 -25.84 9.31 -3.75
N ALA A 47 -25.49 10.14 -2.75
CA ALA A 47 -24.44 11.14 -2.88
C ALA A 47 -23.07 10.52 -3.15
N VAL A 48 -22.21 11.27 -3.83
CA VAL A 48 -20.78 10.92 -3.97
C VAL A 48 -20.12 11.08 -2.61
N ILE A 49 -19.48 10.02 -2.14
CA ILE A 49 -18.66 9.98 -0.95
C ILE A 49 -17.18 9.78 -1.32
N PRO A 50 -16.26 10.43 -0.59
CA PRO A 50 -14.83 10.14 -0.72
C PRO A 50 -14.47 8.85 0.04
N ILE A 51 -13.67 7.99 -0.60
CA ILE A 51 -13.01 6.86 0.03
C ILE A 51 -11.50 7.14 -0.01
N ASP A 52 -10.89 7.27 1.17
CA ASP A 52 -9.46 7.60 1.30
C ASP A 52 -8.60 6.31 1.33
N THR A 53 -7.46 6.33 0.66
CA THR A 53 -6.48 5.23 0.64
C THR A 53 -5.05 5.76 0.46
N ASP A 54 -4.04 4.99 0.89
CA ASP A 54 -2.63 5.34 0.78
C ASP A 54 -2.00 4.89 -0.56
N GLU A 55 -1.35 5.81 -1.29
CA GLU A 55 -0.69 5.49 -2.56
C GLU A 55 0.46 4.48 -2.40
N GLY A 56 1.16 4.51 -1.27
CA GLY A 56 2.25 3.59 -0.96
C GLY A 56 1.75 2.17 -0.79
N VAL A 57 0.68 1.98 -0.03
CA VAL A 57 -0.01 0.69 0.12
C VAL A 57 -0.43 0.16 -1.25
N ALA A 58 -1.05 0.98 -2.10
CA ALA A 58 -1.43 0.56 -3.44
C ALA A 58 -0.23 0.08 -4.29
N LYS A 59 0.90 0.82 -4.24
CA LYS A 59 2.14 0.44 -4.93
C LYS A 59 2.72 -0.87 -4.41
N GLU A 60 2.68 -1.09 -3.10
CA GLU A 60 3.14 -2.35 -2.50
C GLU A 60 2.24 -3.52 -2.91
N GLN A 61 0.93 -3.34 -2.88
CA GLN A 61 -0.03 -4.35 -3.32
C GLN A 61 0.16 -4.71 -4.80
N ALA A 62 0.39 -3.73 -5.68
CA ALA A 62 0.71 -3.98 -7.09
C ALA A 62 1.99 -4.80 -7.30
N LYS A 63 3.01 -4.60 -6.44
CA LYS A 63 4.24 -5.41 -6.46
C LYS A 63 3.97 -6.83 -5.99
N ARG A 64 3.22 -7.01 -4.90
CA ARG A 64 2.89 -8.32 -4.31
C ARG A 64 1.98 -9.16 -5.20
N ALA A 65 1.02 -8.53 -5.85
CA ALA A 65 0.14 -9.16 -6.82
C ALA A 65 0.94 -9.87 -7.93
N GLY A 66 2.06 -9.27 -8.36
CA GLY A 66 2.83 -9.74 -9.50
C GLY A 66 2.05 -9.62 -10.80
N LEU A 67 2.38 -10.44 -11.80
CA LEU A 67 1.79 -10.36 -13.15
C LEU A 67 0.89 -11.53 -13.52
N THR A 68 0.74 -12.50 -12.61
CA THR A 68 0.04 -13.76 -12.85
C THR A 68 -1.12 -13.87 -11.90
N GLU A 69 -2.27 -14.31 -12.41
CA GLU A 69 -3.46 -14.57 -11.60
C GLU A 69 -3.18 -15.64 -10.52
N GLY A 70 -3.69 -15.41 -9.30
CA GLY A 70 -3.70 -16.39 -8.23
C GLY A 70 -5.06 -17.03 -8.04
N ARG A 71 -5.22 -17.80 -6.96
CA ARG A 71 -6.49 -18.50 -6.65
C ARG A 71 -7.67 -17.55 -6.44
N SER A 72 -7.42 -16.29 -6.07
CA SER A 72 -8.47 -15.27 -5.94
C SER A 72 -9.05 -14.82 -7.28
N GLY A 73 -8.45 -15.19 -8.42
CA GLY A 73 -8.77 -14.62 -9.73
C GLY A 73 -8.14 -13.24 -9.97
N TYR A 74 -7.15 -12.85 -9.16
CA TYR A 74 -6.42 -11.59 -9.28
C TYR A 74 -4.90 -11.80 -9.14
N PRO A 75 -4.05 -10.90 -9.65
CA PRO A 75 -4.38 -9.80 -10.56
C PRO A 75 -4.93 -10.31 -11.89
N ARG A 76 -5.78 -9.50 -12.51
CA ARG A 76 -6.43 -9.82 -13.80
C ARG A 76 -6.43 -8.61 -14.71
N THR A 77 -6.71 -8.85 -16.00
CA THR A 77 -6.71 -7.79 -17.03
C THR A 77 -7.69 -6.67 -16.70
N PHE A 78 -7.20 -5.44 -16.82
CA PHE A 78 -7.99 -4.22 -16.77
C PHE A 78 -8.20 -3.69 -18.18
N SER A 79 -9.43 -3.77 -18.70
CA SER A 79 -9.75 -3.39 -20.08
C SER A 79 -9.64 -1.89 -20.36
N ASN A 80 -9.78 -1.06 -19.32
CA ASN A 80 -9.82 0.40 -19.43
C ASN A 80 -10.84 0.91 -20.48
N ASP A 81 -12.07 0.37 -20.44
CA ASP A 81 -13.13 0.70 -21.40
C ASP A 81 -13.54 2.19 -21.33
N GLU A 82 -13.37 2.80 -20.16
CA GLU A 82 -13.60 4.21 -19.88
C GLU A 82 -12.51 5.14 -20.42
N ARG A 83 -11.40 4.57 -20.93
CA ARG A 83 -10.23 5.31 -21.44
C ARG A 83 -9.65 6.26 -20.38
N LEU A 84 -9.58 5.79 -19.13
CA LEU A 84 -8.93 6.52 -18.05
C LEU A 84 -7.49 6.84 -18.45
N LYS A 85 -7.09 8.08 -18.12
CA LYS A 85 -5.72 8.56 -18.25
C LYS A 85 -5.07 8.50 -16.89
N PHE A 86 -3.93 7.83 -16.84
CA PHE A 86 -3.14 7.67 -15.61
C PHE A 86 -1.98 8.65 -15.55
N ASP A 87 -1.69 9.36 -16.66
CA ASP A 87 -0.54 10.24 -16.82
C ASP A 87 0.80 9.52 -16.60
N VAL A 88 0.79 8.21 -16.88
CA VAL A 88 1.96 7.33 -16.86
C VAL A 88 2.13 6.77 -18.26
N ALA A 89 3.26 7.12 -18.90
CA ALA A 89 3.48 6.89 -20.33
C ALA A 89 3.29 5.41 -20.75
N ASN A 90 3.67 4.45 -19.91
CA ASN A 90 3.48 3.03 -20.22
C ASN A 90 2.04 2.55 -20.04
N CYS A 91 1.30 3.16 -19.12
CA CYS A 91 -0.10 2.85 -18.84
C CYS A 91 -1.05 3.41 -19.91
N ASP A 92 -0.73 4.57 -20.48
CA ASP A 92 -1.59 5.26 -21.44
C ASP A 92 -1.39 4.82 -22.90
N LYS A 93 -0.55 3.80 -23.14
CA LYS A 93 -0.36 3.19 -24.48
C LYS A 93 -1.63 2.46 -24.91
N LYS A 94 -1.97 2.56 -26.20
CA LYS A 94 -3.18 1.94 -26.80
C LYS A 94 -3.33 0.43 -26.55
N ASN A 95 -2.20 -0.29 -26.41
CA ASN A 95 -2.18 -1.74 -26.17
C ASN A 95 -1.42 -2.08 -24.87
N ALA A 96 -1.44 -1.17 -23.88
CA ALA A 96 -0.86 -1.45 -22.58
C ALA A 96 -1.53 -2.69 -21.97
N ARG A 97 -0.73 -3.64 -21.47
CA ARG A 97 -1.29 -4.77 -20.72
C ARG A 97 -1.53 -4.34 -19.28
N LEU A 98 -2.66 -3.67 -19.07
CA LEU A 98 -3.09 -3.23 -17.76
C LEU A 98 -3.66 -4.39 -16.97
N LEU A 99 -3.33 -4.41 -15.69
CA LEU A 99 -3.83 -5.34 -14.69
C LEU A 99 -4.42 -4.52 -13.55
N HIS A 100 -5.40 -5.10 -12.87
CA HIS A 100 -5.88 -4.57 -11.60
C HIS A 100 -5.75 -5.60 -10.48
N TYR A 101 -5.65 -5.11 -9.25
CA TYR A 101 -5.61 -5.93 -8.04
C TYR A 101 -6.37 -5.24 -6.90
N PRO A 102 -7.23 -5.95 -6.14
CA PRO A 102 -8.01 -5.33 -5.09
C PRO A 102 -7.11 -4.79 -3.97
N ILE A 103 -7.48 -3.66 -3.40
CA ILE A 103 -6.82 -3.05 -2.25
C ILE A 103 -7.86 -2.57 -1.25
N TYR A 104 -7.51 -2.43 0.02
CA TYR A 104 -8.41 -1.88 1.02
C TYR A 104 -8.16 -0.39 1.29
N TRP A 105 -9.19 0.31 1.75
CA TRP A 105 -9.14 1.72 2.12
C TRP A 105 -8.76 1.91 3.59
N ASP A 106 -8.47 3.14 4.01
CA ASP A 106 -7.88 3.43 5.32
C ASP A 106 -8.77 3.05 6.53
N TYR A 107 -10.09 3.17 6.38
CA TYR A 107 -11.10 2.74 7.36
C TYR A 107 -11.27 1.21 7.50
N GLN A 108 -10.74 0.40 6.57
CA GLN A 108 -10.79 -1.07 6.64
C GLN A 108 -9.41 -1.64 6.29
N PRO A 109 -8.38 -1.33 7.10
CA PRO A 109 -7.01 -1.67 6.77
C PRO A 109 -6.84 -3.18 6.67
N GLY A 110 -6.16 -3.63 5.62
CA GLY A 110 -5.96 -5.03 5.33
C GLY A 110 -5.15 -5.25 4.05
N GLU A 111 -4.85 -6.50 3.76
CA GLU A 111 -4.15 -6.92 2.55
C GLU A 111 -5.00 -7.96 1.81
N TRP A 112 -5.25 -7.73 0.52
CA TRP A 112 -5.91 -8.72 -0.30
C TRP A 112 -4.97 -9.91 -0.49
N GLN A 113 -5.46 -11.12 -0.21
CA GLN A 113 -4.65 -12.33 -0.34
C GLN A 113 -4.87 -12.94 -1.71
N LYS A 114 -3.84 -12.86 -2.56
CA LYS A 114 -3.84 -13.36 -3.95
C LYS A 114 -4.32 -14.81 -4.10
N ASP A 115 -4.01 -15.65 -3.11
CA ASP A 115 -4.31 -17.08 -3.15
C ASP A 115 -5.47 -17.46 -2.22
N VAL A 116 -6.33 -16.51 -1.83
CA VAL A 116 -7.55 -16.75 -1.06
C VAL A 116 -8.77 -16.41 -1.92
N TYR A 117 -9.80 -17.25 -1.89
CA TYR A 117 -11.01 -16.96 -2.68
C TYR A 117 -11.65 -15.65 -2.23
N PRO A 118 -12.28 -14.87 -3.12
CA PRO A 118 -12.89 -13.58 -2.76
C PRO A 118 -13.86 -13.65 -1.58
N GLY A 119 -14.63 -14.73 -1.45
CA GLY A 119 -15.57 -14.93 -0.33
C GLY A 119 -14.90 -15.28 1.01
N ASP A 120 -13.63 -15.67 0.99
CA ASP A 120 -12.86 -16.11 2.17
C ASP A 120 -11.82 -15.05 2.61
N GLN A 121 -11.81 -13.86 1.99
CA GLN A 121 -10.92 -12.77 2.38
C GLN A 121 -11.26 -12.32 3.80
N GLU A 122 -10.24 -12.21 4.66
CA GLU A 122 -10.40 -11.84 6.07
C GLU A 122 -11.15 -10.51 6.25
N HIS A 123 -10.86 -9.56 5.37
CA HIS A 123 -11.48 -8.24 5.39
C HIS A 123 -12.64 -8.12 4.39
N GLY A 124 -13.15 -9.21 3.83
CA GLY A 124 -14.29 -9.17 2.90
C GLY A 124 -14.02 -8.42 1.59
N ALA A 125 -15.09 -7.94 0.96
CA ALA A 125 -15.03 -7.28 -0.34
C ALA A 125 -14.44 -5.86 -0.27
N THR A 126 -13.89 -5.40 -1.39
CA THR A 126 -13.43 -4.02 -1.59
C THR A 126 -13.75 -3.53 -3.01
N PRO A 127 -14.20 -2.28 -3.18
CA PRO A 127 -14.44 -1.67 -4.48
C PRO A 127 -13.18 -1.00 -5.06
N LEU A 128 -12.12 -0.85 -4.26
CA LEU A 128 -10.88 -0.24 -4.70
C LEU A 128 -9.97 -1.26 -5.36
N ALA A 129 -9.31 -0.84 -6.43
CA ALA A 129 -8.26 -1.61 -7.05
C ALA A 129 -7.08 -0.72 -7.43
N VAL A 130 -5.87 -1.23 -7.25
CA VAL A 130 -4.69 -0.66 -7.89
C VAL A 130 -4.64 -1.12 -9.34
N VAL A 131 -4.34 -0.19 -10.25
CA VAL A 131 -4.05 -0.47 -11.66
C VAL A 131 -2.55 -0.35 -11.89
N PHE A 132 -1.99 -1.33 -12.59
CA PHE A 132 -0.58 -1.35 -12.96
C PHE A 132 -0.42 -1.98 -14.36
N VAL A 133 0.68 -1.70 -15.02
CA VAL A 133 0.99 -2.23 -16.35
C VAL A 133 2.06 -3.32 -16.24
N ASP A 134 1.93 -4.38 -17.04
CA ASP A 134 3.09 -5.22 -17.34
C ASP A 134 4.01 -4.49 -18.33
N ASN A 135 5.10 -3.96 -17.80
CA ASN A 135 6.18 -3.35 -18.58
C ASN A 135 7.33 -4.34 -18.78
N GLY A 136 7.10 -5.37 -19.59
CA GLY A 136 8.15 -6.33 -19.98
C GLY A 136 8.59 -7.28 -18.86
N GLY A 137 7.65 -7.75 -18.04
CA GLY A 137 7.89 -8.62 -16.88
C GLY A 137 7.96 -7.87 -15.55
N VAL A 138 7.81 -6.55 -15.55
CA VAL A 138 7.86 -5.70 -14.36
C VAL A 138 6.52 -5.00 -14.16
N SER A 139 5.97 -5.11 -12.94
CA SER A 139 4.78 -4.37 -12.53
C SER A 139 5.14 -2.89 -12.32
N GLU A 140 4.51 -2.00 -13.10
CA GLU A 140 4.65 -0.55 -12.98
C GLU A 140 3.29 0.06 -12.60
N TYR A 141 3.25 0.77 -11.47
CA TYR A 141 2.05 1.41 -10.93
C TYR A 141 1.50 2.48 -11.89
N CYS A 142 0.19 2.43 -12.15
CA CYS A 142 -0.53 3.41 -12.98
C CYS A 142 -1.39 4.34 -12.12
N GLY A 143 -2.16 3.78 -11.18
CA GLY A 143 -3.12 4.55 -10.40
C GLY A 143 -4.00 3.67 -9.53
N ILE A 144 -4.96 4.29 -8.86
CA ILE A 144 -6.00 3.61 -8.11
C ILE A 144 -7.34 3.94 -8.74
N VAL A 145 -8.22 2.95 -8.82
CA VAL A 145 -9.58 3.09 -9.34
C VAL A 145 -10.59 2.57 -8.32
N THR A 146 -11.81 3.07 -8.42
CA THR A 146 -12.99 2.52 -7.76
C THR A 146 -14.11 2.37 -8.78
N HIS A 147 -15.08 1.51 -8.51
CA HIS A 147 -16.35 1.56 -9.21
C HIS A 147 -17.12 2.84 -8.87
N GLU A 148 -17.82 3.42 -9.84
CA GLU A 148 -18.66 4.61 -9.64
C GLU A 148 -19.76 4.36 -8.59
N PHE A 149 -20.31 3.15 -8.54
CA PHE A 149 -21.31 2.75 -7.56
C PHE A 149 -20.76 1.67 -6.65
N VAL A 150 -21.00 1.82 -5.36
CA VAL A 150 -20.63 0.85 -4.33
C VAL A 150 -21.87 0.54 -3.52
N ASP A 151 -22.16 -0.73 -3.27
CA ASP A 151 -23.30 -1.10 -2.42
C ASP A 151 -22.90 -1.17 -0.94
N TYR A 152 -23.86 -1.51 -0.08
CA TYR A 152 -23.64 -1.61 1.36
C TYR A 152 -22.70 -2.78 1.75
N ARG A 153 -22.44 -3.71 0.83
CA ARG A 153 -21.49 -4.82 0.99
C ARG A 153 -20.12 -4.49 0.43
N SER A 154 -19.93 -3.26 -0.04
CA SER A 154 -18.68 -2.82 -0.67
C SER A 154 -18.41 -3.51 -2.00
N GLU A 155 -19.44 -4.08 -2.63
CA GLU A 155 -19.36 -4.58 -3.99
C GLU A 155 -19.49 -3.40 -4.96
N GLY A 156 -18.56 -3.33 -5.93
CA GLY A 156 -18.50 -2.28 -6.92
C GLY A 156 -19.30 -2.61 -8.17
N HIS A 157 -20.00 -1.60 -8.72
CA HIS A 157 -20.85 -1.72 -9.90
C HIS A 157 -20.64 -0.55 -10.87
N GLY A 158 -20.94 -0.80 -12.14
CA GLY A 158 -20.80 0.20 -13.20
C GLY A 158 -19.33 0.44 -13.58
N LYS A 159 -19.06 1.62 -14.12
CA LYS A 159 -17.76 1.98 -14.68
C LYS A 159 -16.70 2.25 -13.60
N PHE A 160 -15.43 2.11 -13.98
CA PHE A 160 -14.33 2.56 -13.13
C PHE A 160 -14.13 4.08 -13.21
N VAL A 161 -13.74 4.67 -12.08
CA VAL A 161 -13.32 6.07 -11.97
C VAL A 161 -11.99 6.14 -11.24
N SER A 162 -11.12 7.05 -11.66
CA SER A 162 -9.80 7.24 -11.05
C SER A 162 -9.89 7.94 -9.69
N CYS A 163 -9.06 7.50 -8.77
CA CYS A 163 -8.76 8.25 -7.55
C CYS A 163 -7.73 9.35 -7.85
N HIS A 164 -7.75 10.43 -7.07
CA HIS A 164 -6.83 11.55 -7.23
C HIS A 164 -6.13 11.87 -5.93
N LYS A 165 -4.96 12.52 -6.00
CA LYS A 165 -4.24 12.97 -4.82
C LYS A 165 -5.06 14.04 -4.08
N LYS A 166 -5.13 13.90 -2.76
CA LYS A 166 -5.79 14.87 -1.87
C LYS A 166 -5.03 16.19 -1.81
#